data_AF-A0A6I9XPU5-F1
#
_entry.id   AF-A0A6I9XPU5-F1
#
_cell.length_a   1.000
_cell.length_b   1.000
_cell.length_c   1.000
_cell.angle_alpha   90.00
_cell.angle_beta   90.00
_cell.angle_gamma   90.00
#
_symmetry.space_group_name_H-M   'P 1'
#
loop_
_entity.id
_entity.type
_entity.pdbx_description
1 polymer ?
#
loop_
_entity_poly.entity_id
_entity_poly.type
_entity_poly.pdbx_seq_one_letter_code
_entity_poly.pdbx_strand_id
1 'polypeptide(L)'
;MGTFNQLTAQSDVTSCQPCPDGYISLETRAGCRPCPGGFWCDPQRGWQGACVPGQYSPEGEMDCQECPKGYVCPNGREKERCLEGHEPDASHTSCVPCFPGFFSTEGSSECQPCLAGHYCPNFGTAQPIPCPPGSWR
;
A
#
# COMPACT_ATOMS: atom_id res chain seq x y z
N MET A 1 26.65 -5.07 6.92
CA MET A 1 27.17 -3.87 6.21
C MET A 1 26.97 -4.13 4.73
N GLY A 2 26.00 -3.46 4.09
CA GLY A 2 25.77 -3.58 2.66
C GLY A 2 26.77 -2.76 1.86
N THR A 3 28.02 -3.22 1.83
CA THR A 3 29.08 -2.59 1.03
C THR A 3 29.32 -3.39 -0.24
N PHE A 4 29.64 -2.70 -1.33
CA PHE A 4 29.94 -3.32 -2.61
C PHE A 4 31.31 -2.86 -3.14
N ASN A 5 31.88 -3.63 -4.06
CA ASN A 5 33.09 -3.27 -4.80
C ASN A 5 33.01 -3.83 -6.22
N GLN A 6 33.11 -2.96 -7.23
CA GLN A 6 33.04 -3.34 -8.65
C GLN A 6 34.42 -3.55 -9.30
N LEU A 7 35.52 -3.34 -8.56
CA LEU A 7 36.89 -3.40 -9.06
C LEU A 7 37.57 -4.72 -8.69
N THR A 8 38.31 -5.31 -9.62
CA THR A 8 39.13 -6.51 -9.40
C THR A 8 40.45 -6.16 -8.70
N ALA A 9 41.04 -7.13 -7.98
CA ALA A 9 42.37 -7.04 -7.35
C ALA A 9 42.57 -5.90 -6.31
N GLN A 10 41.52 -5.56 -5.55
CA GLN A 10 41.63 -4.58 -4.45
C GLN A 10 42.23 -5.23 -3.19
N SER A 11 43.22 -4.55 -2.58
CA SER A 11 43.96 -5.05 -1.41
C SER A 11 43.54 -4.40 -0.09
N ASP A 12 42.60 -3.45 -0.12
CA ASP A 12 42.19 -2.67 1.05
C ASP A 12 40.66 -2.71 1.23
N VAL A 13 40.21 -2.78 2.48
CA VAL A 13 38.79 -2.79 2.86
C VAL A 13 38.11 -1.45 2.57
N THR A 14 38.87 -0.36 2.47
CA THR A 14 38.38 0.97 2.09
C THR A 14 37.88 1.04 0.65
N SER A 15 38.21 0.05 -0.18
CA SER A 15 37.68 -0.10 -1.55
C SER A 15 36.24 -0.59 -1.58
N CYS A 16 35.68 -1.02 -0.43
CA CYS A 16 34.27 -1.37 -0.28
C CYS A 16 33.45 -0.11 -0.03
N GLN A 17 32.70 0.34 -1.05
CA GLN A 17 31.84 1.51 -0.94
C GLN A 17 30.44 1.11 -0.42
N PRO A 18 29.79 1.94 0.43
CA PRO A 18 28.40 1.72 0.77
C PRO A 18 27.50 1.94 -0.44
N CYS A 19 26.40 1.21 -0.53
CA CYS A 19 25.35 1.54 -1.50
C CYS A 19 24.74 2.92 -1.19
N PRO A 20 24.30 3.68 -2.22
CA PRO A 20 23.56 4.92 -1.99
C PRO A 20 22.22 4.64 -1.30
N ASP A 21 21.61 5.67 -0.71
CA ASP A 21 20.29 5.56 -0.07
C ASP A 21 19.25 5.03 -1.05
N GLY A 22 18.37 4.17 -0.56
CA GLY A 22 17.38 3.45 -1.39
C GLY A 22 17.93 2.20 -2.09
N TYR A 23 19.20 1.85 -1.90
CA TYR A 23 19.82 0.68 -2.52
C TYR A 23 20.43 -0.28 -1.48
N ILE A 24 20.40 -1.58 -1.80
CA ILE A 24 21.03 -2.66 -1.04
C ILE A 24 22.10 -3.36 -1.87
N SER A 25 23.16 -3.84 -1.22
CA SER A 25 24.22 -4.61 -1.88
C SER A 25 23.67 -5.93 -2.42
N LEU A 26 24.09 -6.29 -3.63
CA LEU A 26 23.84 -7.62 -4.18
C LEU A 26 24.52 -8.70 -3.32
N GLU A 27 24.02 -9.94 -3.39
CA GLU A 27 24.66 -11.09 -2.71
C GLU A 27 26.12 -11.26 -3.14
N THR A 28 26.42 -10.95 -4.41
CA THR A 28 27.77 -10.97 -4.98
C THR A 28 28.68 -9.89 -4.42
N ARG A 29 28.13 -8.88 -3.73
CA ARG A 29 28.82 -7.66 -3.25
C ARG A 29 29.53 -6.88 -4.37
N ALA A 30 29.20 -7.18 -5.64
CA ALA A 30 29.77 -6.54 -6.82
C ALA A 30 28.82 -5.49 -7.43
N GLY A 31 27.87 -4.99 -6.64
CA GLY A 31 26.93 -3.96 -7.08
C GLY A 31 25.82 -3.73 -6.07
N CYS A 32 24.95 -2.79 -6.42
CA CYS A 32 23.76 -2.43 -5.65
C CYS A 32 22.51 -2.65 -6.50
N ARG A 33 21.40 -2.92 -5.84
CA ARG A 33 20.06 -2.91 -6.44
C ARG A 33 19.14 -2.01 -5.61
N PRO A 34 18.11 -1.39 -6.20
CA PRO A 34 17.13 -0.63 -5.43
C PRO A 34 16.44 -1.54 -4.40
N CYS A 35 15.98 -0.96 -3.30
CA CYS A 35 15.10 -1.67 -2.37
C CYS A 35 13.85 -2.08 -3.14
N PRO A 36 13.53 -3.39 -3.23
CA PRO A 36 12.41 -3.84 -4.03
C PRO A 36 11.10 -3.29 -3.48
N GLY A 37 10.22 -2.81 -4.36
CA GLY A 37 8.87 -2.43 -3.92
C GLY A 37 8.19 -3.60 -3.20
N GLY A 38 7.43 -3.30 -2.16
CA GLY A 38 6.82 -4.30 -1.28
C GLY A 38 7.69 -4.71 -0.10
N PHE A 39 8.89 -4.14 0.03
CA PHE A 39 9.85 -4.48 1.07
C PHE A 39 10.38 -3.22 1.75
N TRP A 40 10.72 -3.37 3.03
CA TRP A 40 11.63 -2.46 3.73
C TRP A 40 13.04 -3.05 3.68
N CYS A 41 14.04 -2.17 3.73
CA CYS A 41 15.45 -2.52 3.62
C CYS A 41 16.27 -1.82 4.69
N ASP A 42 17.12 -2.58 5.39
CA ASP A 42 18.18 -2.06 6.24
C ASP A 42 19.53 -2.29 5.55
N PRO A 43 20.08 -1.29 4.83
CA PRO A 43 21.36 -1.43 4.12
C PRO A 43 22.55 -1.53 5.07
N GLN A 44 22.42 -1.10 6.33
CA GLN A 44 23.49 -1.30 7.31
C GLN A 44 23.61 -2.78 7.68
N ARG A 45 22.49 -3.47 7.87
CA ARG A 45 22.48 -4.91 8.19
C ARG A 45 22.47 -5.81 6.96
N GLY A 46 22.11 -5.26 5.79
CA GLY A 46 21.82 -6.04 4.59
C GLY A 46 20.53 -6.87 4.75
N TRP A 47 19.60 -6.41 5.60
CA TRP A 47 18.33 -7.08 5.84
C TRP A 47 17.26 -6.48 4.93
N GLN A 48 16.30 -7.32 4.57
CA GLN A 48 15.09 -6.91 3.87
C GLN A 48 13.92 -7.73 4.42
N GLY A 49 12.75 -7.13 4.48
CA GLY A 49 11.53 -7.81 4.89
C GLY A 49 10.34 -7.29 4.10
N ALA A 50 9.34 -8.14 3.88
CA ALA A 50 8.12 -7.71 3.21
C ALA A 50 7.36 -6.72 4.09
N CYS A 51 6.67 -5.76 3.47
CA CYS A 51 5.69 -4.94 4.15
C CYS A 51 4.56 -5.83 4.67
N VAL A 52 4.12 -5.57 5.90
CA VAL A 52 2.96 -6.26 6.49
C VAL A 52 1.67 -5.78 5.82
N PRO A 53 0.57 -6.55 5.89
CA PRO A 53 -0.73 -6.09 5.41
C PRO A 53 -1.08 -4.72 5.97
N GLY A 54 -1.59 -3.85 5.11
CA GLY A 54 -1.89 -2.45 5.43
C GLY A 54 -0.70 -1.50 5.36
N GLN A 55 0.44 -1.96 4.85
CA GLN A 55 1.58 -1.10 4.52
C GLN A 55 2.01 -1.28 3.07
N TYR A 56 2.72 -0.29 2.54
CA TYR A 56 3.32 -0.35 1.22
C TYR A 56 4.69 0.34 1.16
N SER A 57 5.55 -0.09 0.26
CA SER A 57 6.82 0.55 -0.05
C SER A 57 7.03 0.57 -1.56
N PRO A 58 7.10 1.74 -2.20
CA PRO A 58 7.55 1.87 -3.59
C PRO A 58 8.99 1.38 -3.80
N GLU A 59 9.36 1.08 -5.04
CA GLU A 59 10.76 0.74 -5.34
C GLU A 59 11.70 1.90 -5.01
N GLY A 60 12.79 1.59 -4.32
CA GLY A 60 13.79 2.57 -3.85
C GLY A 60 13.46 3.20 -2.49
N GLU A 61 12.27 2.98 -1.94
CA GLU A 61 11.97 3.36 -0.55
C GLU A 61 12.52 2.33 0.42
N MET A 62 13.07 2.80 1.54
CA MET A 62 13.75 1.94 2.51
C MET A 62 12.82 1.44 3.61
N ASP A 63 11.70 2.11 3.82
CA ASP A 63 10.75 1.83 4.89
C ASP A 63 9.35 1.59 4.33
N CYS A 64 8.60 0.70 4.98
CA CYS A 64 7.20 0.52 4.69
C CYS A 64 6.37 1.67 5.27
N GLN A 65 5.49 2.22 4.45
CA GLN A 65 4.59 3.31 4.77
C GLN A 65 3.19 2.75 5.04
N GLU A 66 2.40 3.39 5.91
CA GLU A 66 1.02 3.00 6.13
C GLU A 66 0.16 3.20 4.87
N CYS A 67 -0.71 2.24 4.58
CA CYS A 67 -1.65 2.36 3.48
C CYS A 67 -2.65 3.50 3.79
N PRO A 68 -2.77 4.53 2.92
CA PRO A 68 -3.63 5.66 3.20
C PRO A 68 -5.10 5.26 3.34
N LYS A 69 -5.86 6.04 4.12
CA LYS A 69 -7.31 5.87 4.24
C LYS A 69 -7.99 5.98 2.87
N GLY A 70 -8.94 5.08 2.60
CA GLY A 70 -9.62 5.00 1.29
C GLY A 70 -8.83 4.29 0.20
N TYR A 71 -7.65 3.75 0.54
CA TYR A 71 -6.81 2.96 -0.35
C TYR A 71 -6.58 1.56 0.21
N VAL A 72 -6.28 0.64 -0.70
CA VAL A 72 -5.79 -0.71 -0.41
C VAL A 72 -4.41 -0.87 -1.03
N CYS A 73 -3.60 -1.70 -0.40
CA CYS A 73 -2.21 -1.98 -0.75
C CYS A 73 -2.04 -3.50 -0.88
N PRO A 74 -2.68 -4.14 -1.88
CA PRO A 74 -2.85 -5.60 -1.94
C PRO A 74 -1.52 -6.36 -1.98
N ASN A 75 -0.53 -5.79 -2.69
CA ASN A 75 0.77 -6.40 -2.88
C ASN A 75 1.88 -5.71 -2.05
N GLY A 76 1.51 -4.76 -1.18
CA GLY A 76 2.45 -3.92 -0.43
C GLY A 76 3.36 -3.03 -1.30
N ARG A 77 3.15 -2.96 -2.61
CA ARG A 77 3.99 -2.20 -3.56
C ARG A 77 3.42 -0.82 -3.86
N GLU A 78 2.14 -0.83 -4.15
CA GLU A 78 1.41 0.33 -4.62
C GLU A 78 0.10 0.44 -3.85
N LYS A 79 -0.49 1.63 -3.97
CA LYS A 79 -1.78 1.94 -3.38
C LYS A 79 -2.82 2.04 -4.49
N GLU A 80 -3.96 1.41 -4.27
CA GLU A 80 -5.09 1.40 -5.16
C GLU A 80 -6.29 2.02 -4.43
N ARG A 81 -7.00 2.93 -5.09
CA ARG A 81 -8.16 3.59 -4.49
C ARG A 81 -9.38 2.69 -4.59
N CYS A 82 -10.18 2.59 -3.53
CA CYS A 82 -11.48 1.95 -3.63
C CYS A 82 -12.47 2.79 -4.43
N LEU A 83 -13.16 2.14 -5.36
CA LEU A 83 -14.20 2.76 -6.18
C LEU A 83 -15.44 3.08 -5.33
N GLU A 84 -16.36 3.87 -5.90
CA GLU A 84 -17.65 4.12 -5.28
C GLU A 84 -18.40 2.81 -4.94
N GLY A 85 -19.18 2.87 -3.87
CA GLY A 85 -19.84 1.70 -3.28
C GLY A 85 -18.91 0.74 -2.55
N HIS A 86 -17.60 1.00 -2.48
CA HIS A 86 -16.64 0.16 -1.76
C HIS A 86 -15.90 0.93 -0.66
N GLU A 87 -15.39 0.18 0.30
CA GLU A 87 -14.47 0.64 1.34
C GLU A 87 -13.27 -0.32 1.43
N PRO A 88 -12.10 0.13 1.93
CA PRO A 88 -11.00 -0.77 2.27
C PRO A 88 -11.42 -1.77 3.36
N ASP A 89 -11.00 -3.02 3.25
CA ASP A 89 -11.08 -3.98 4.35
C ASP A 89 -10.16 -3.56 5.53
N ALA A 90 -10.33 -4.20 6.68
CA ALA A 90 -9.57 -3.87 7.88
C ALA A 90 -8.04 -4.01 7.72
N SER A 91 -7.59 -4.87 6.79
CA SER A 91 -6.17 -5.07 6.46
C SER A 91 -5.68 -4.18 5.33
N HIS A 92 -6.52 -3.33 4.74
CA HIS A 92 -6.21 -2.51 3.56
C HIS A 92 -5.58 -3.35 2.43
N THR A 93 -6.09 -4.54 2.18
CA THR A 93 -5.65 -5.48 1.14
C THR A 93 -6.69 -5.66 0.04
N SER A 94 -7.95 -5.33 0.31
CA SER A 94 -9.03 -5.51 -0.65
C SER A 94 -10.13 -4.47 -0.46
N CYS A 95 -10.73 -4.02 -1.56
CA CYS A 95 -11.91 -3.16 -1.51
C CYS A 95 -13.16 -4.04 -1.40
N VAL A 96 -13.93 -3.86 -0.33
CA VAL A 96 -15.15 -4.61 -0.07
C VAL A 96 -16.37 -3.74 -0.32
N PRO A 97 -17.47 -4.31 -0.86
CA PRO A 97 -18.66 -3.53 -1.16
C PRO A 97 -19.39 -3.12 0.14
N CYS A 98 -19.92 -1.91 0.17
CA CYS A 98 -20.79 -1.45 1.24
C CYS A 98 -22.00 -2.37 1.39
N PHE A 99 -22.34 -2.72 2.64
CA PHE A 99 -23.54 -3.50 2.93
C PHE A 99 -24.83 -2.74 2.57
N PRO A 100 -25.96 -3.45 2.33
CA PRO A 100 -27.26 -2.81 2.21
C PRO A 100 -27.56 -1.88 3.39
N GLY A 101 -28.09 -0.70 3.10
CA GLY A 101 -28.26 0.39 4.06
C GLY A 101 -27.08 1.37 4.14
N PHE A 102 -26.00 1.12 3.41
CA PHE A 102 -24.82 1.99 3.34
C PHE A 102 -24.46 2.34 1.89
N PHE A 103 -23.71 3.42 1.74
CA PHE A 103 -23.15 3.87 0.46
C PHE A 103 -21.74 4.42 0.64
N SER A 104 -20.98 4.55 -0.44
CA SER A 104 -19.72 5.29 -0.41
C SER A 104 -19.42 5.94 -1.75
N THR A 105 -18.72 7.07 -1.72
CA THR A 105 -18.15 7.69 -2.93
C THR A 105 -16.73 7.17 -3.17
N GLU A 106 -16.20 7.37 -4.38
CA GLU A 106 -14.83 6.99 -4.71
C GLU A 106 -13.81 7.52 -3.68
N GLY A 107 -12.93 6.65 -3.19
CA GLY A 107 -11.90 7.00 -2.20
C GLY A 107 -12.42 7.20 -0.78
N SER A 108 -13.67 6.84 -0.49
CA SER A 108 -14.16 6.82 0.89
C SER A 108 -13.36 5.82 1.73
N SER A 109 -13.01 6.22 2.94
CA SER A 109 -12.31 5.35 3.89
C SER A 109 -13.22 4.36 4.60
N GLU A 110 -14.52 4.60 4.56
CA GLU A 110 -15.54 3.76 5.18
C GLU A 110 -16.89 3.97 4.46
N CYS A 111 -17.74 2.97 4.53
CA CYS A 111 -19.11 3.05 4.07
C CYS A 111 -19.97 3.88 5.02
N GLN A 112 -20.71 4.83 4.45
CA GLN A 112 -21.56 5.75 5.19
C GLN A 112 -23.02 5.28 5.23
N PRO A 113 -23.75 5.50 6.34
CA PRO A 113 -25.16 5.13 6.41
C PRO A 113 -25.97 5.90 5.37
N CYS A 114 -26.95 5.23 4.77
CA CYS A 114 -27.82 5.86 3.77
C CYS A 114 -28.53 7.10 4.36
N LEU A 115 -28.58 8.17 3.58
CA LEU A 115 -29.15 9.45 4.02
C LEU A 115 -30.65 9.32 4.31
N ALA A 116 -31.16 10.12 5.26
CA ALA A 116 -32.58 10.23 5.51
C ALA A 116 -33.34 10.63 4.23
N GLY A 117 -34.51 10.02 4.00
CA GLY A 117 -35.26 10.19 2.76
C GLY A 117 -34.68 9.45 1.55
N HIS A 118 -33.64 8.62 1.74
CA HIS A 118 -33.07 7.75 0.72
C HIS A 118 -33.00 6.30 1.22
N TYR A 119 -32.77 5.36 0.28
CA TYR A 119 -32.52 3.96 0.58
C TYR A 119 -31.38 3.42 -0.29
N CYS A 120 -30.66 2.44 0.27
CA CYS A 120 -29.47 1.83 -0.33
C CYS A 120 -29.71 0.31 -0.34
N PRO A 121 -30.32 -0.24 -1.40
CA PRO A 121 -30.91 -1.58 -1.36
C PRO A 121 -29.91 -2.72 -1.55
N ASN A 122 -28.81 -2.45 -2.25
CA ASN A 122 -27.87 -3.46 -2.71
C ASN A 122 -26.49 -3.26 -2.09
N PHE A 123 -25.71 -4.32 -2.09
CA PHE A 123 -24.27 -4.21 -1.89
C PHE A 123 -23.67 -3.28 -2.94
N GLY A 124 -22.68 -2.49 -2.56
CA GLY A 124 -21.99 -1.63 -3.52
C GLY A 124 -22.79 -0.40 -3.95
N THR A 125 -23.73 0.09 -3.13
CA THR A 125 -24.50 1.30 -3.48
C THR A 125 -23.55 2.50 -3.52
N ALA A 126 -23.35 3.08 -4.71
CA ALA A 126 -22.50 4.27 -4.90
C ALA A 126 -23.21 5.56 -4.47
N GLN A 127 -24.50 5.66 -4.77
CA GLN A 127 -25.32 6.85 -4.50
C GLN A 127 -26.65 6.44 -3.86
N PRO A 128 -27.07 7.10 -2.77
CA PRO A 128 -28.38 6.86 -2.15
C PRO A 128 -29.53 7.11 -3.12
N ILE A 129 -30.55 6.26 -3.11
CA ILE A 129 -31.72 6.38 -3.99
C ILE A 129 -32.85 7.09 -3.23
N PRO A 130 -33.43 8.19 -3.74
CA PRO A 130 -34.49 8.90 -3.02
C PRO A 130 -35.73 8.03 -2.85
N CYS A 131 -36.35 8.12 -1.67
CA CYS A 131 -37.61 7.47 -1.37
C CYS A 131 -38.72 8.04 -2.28
N PRO A 132 -39.62 7.19 -2.83
CA PRO A 132 -40.73 7.66 -3.64
C PRO A 132 -41.66 8.58 -2.82
N PRO A 133 -42.34 9.55 -3.46
CA PRO A 133 -43.29 10.43 -2.78
C PRO A 133 -44.32 9.64 -1.97
N GLY A 134 -44.55 10.04 -0.72
CA GLY A 134 -45.51 9.39 0.19
C GLY A 134 -44.97 8.16 0.94
N SER A 135 -43.70 7.79 0.76
CA SER A 135 -43.05 6.74 1.56
C SER A 135 -42.19 7.32 2.69
N TRP A 136 -42.14 6.63 3.83
CA TRP A 136 -41.36 6.98 5.01
C TRP A 136 -40.82 5.68 5.64
N ARG A 137 -39.63 5.73 6.25
CA ARG A 137 -39.03 4.62 6.98
C ARG A 137 -38.27 5.15 8.20
#